data_AF-A0A2D5V9K2-F1
#
_entry.id   AF-A0A2D5V9K2-F1
#
_cell.length_a   1.000
_cell.length_b   1.000
_cell.length_c   1.000
_cell.angle_alpha   90.00
_cell.angle_beta   90.00
_cell.angle_gamma   90.00
#
_symmetry.space_group_name_H-M   'P 1'
#
loop_
_entity.id
_entity.type
_entity.pdbx_description
1 polymer ?
#
loop_
_entity_poly.entity_id
_entity_poly.type
_entity_poly.pdbx_seq_one_letter_code
_entity_poly.pdbx_strand_id
1 'polypeptide(L)'
;SGSVDAVVMDPPYYDNVMYAELSDFFYVWLKRTAGHVVPELFSRRLTDKENEAVANPARHAGERGAKALAGRDYQERMARIFAECRRLLKDDGILTLMFTHKATGAWDALTQGLLESGFTITASWPINTEAEGSLHIKDKAAANSTIFLVCRPRPQAAPDKHDYWEEVEPLVKQAVRQKVDAFQQAGIRGVDLYLSCFGPALEEFARHWPLRRGNPKENPATRRRQQSLLAEAFDPYAVTPEDALEAARREVKQWRLEQLLHTQRQAELDPHTEWFVLAWDTFRAPQFPYDEALRLARVVGVDLDRDIVGRLAEKKTSTLILWDSSKRAAKGALGPADGSRSLLDTLHHAAHRARSLTLEAARELLDQSGAPAQPGFENALQAVLEVLPVSSTFTHVADESGPIADAASDFEVLENLRRLAFSAQVPQPEQLKLWL
;
A
#
# COMPACT_ATOMS: atom_id res chain seq x y z
N SER A 1 25.90 5.88 29.21
CA SER A 1 25.43 6.63 28.03
C SER A 1 26.53 6.56 26.99
N GLY A 2 26.23 6.46 25.69
CA GLY A 2 27.25 6.47 24.64
C GLY A 2 28.24 5.30 24.67
N SER A 3 27.79 4.11 25.06
CA SER A 3 28.63 2.91 25.22
C SER A 3 28.60 1.96 24.02
N VAL A 4 27.64 2.12 23.09
CA VAL A 4 27.52 1.25 21.90
C VAL A 4 27.66 2.04 20.60
N ASP A 5 28.31 1.45 19.61
CA ASP A 5 28.51 2.01 18.27
C ASP A 5 27.31 1.76 17.35
N ALA A 6 26.66 0.61 17.52
CA ALA A 6 25.54 0.20 16.69
C ALA A 6 24.47 -0.51 17.51
N VAL A 7 23.21 -0.27 17.13
CA VAL A 7 22.06 -1.07 17.53
C VAL A 7 21.42 -1.59 16.25
N VAL A 8 21.27 -2.90 16.13
CA VAL A 8 20.56 -3.53 15.01
C VAL A 8 19.36 -4.24 15.60
N MET A 9 18.16 -3.85 15.19
CA MET A 9 16.93 -4.36 15.78
C MET A 9 15.90 -4.79 14.74
N ASP A 10 15.25 -5.90 15.07
CA ASP A 10 14.06 -6.42 14.42
C ASP A 10 12.92 -6.34 15.45
N PRO A 11 12.18 -5.21 15.51
CA PRO A 11 11.13 -4.99 16.49
C PRO A 11 9.93 -5.92 16.26
N PRO A 12 9.15 -6.20 17.30
CA PRO A 12 7.85 -6.85 17.15
C PRO A 12 6.92 -6.06 16.21
N TYR A 13 6.28 -6.76 15.28
CA TYR A 13 5.42 -6.16 14.24
C TYR A 13 4.01 -5.85 14.74
N TYR A 14 3.87 -4.85 15.62
CA TYR A 14 2.57 -4.31 16.06
C TYR A 14 1.59 -5.41 16.57
N ASP A 15 0.50 -5.68 15.84
CA ASP A 15 -0.52 -6.69 16.17
C ASP A 15 -0.40 -8.00 15.36
N ASN A 16 0.68 -8.17 14.59
CA ASN A 16 0.85 -9.34 13.71
C ASN A 16 1.09 -10.65 14.47
N VAL A 17 1.90 -10.61 15.55
CA VAL A 17 2.31 -11.80 16.29
C VAL A 17 2.34 -11.47 17.78
N MET A 18 1.64 -12.28 18.59
CA MET A 18 1.70 -12.21 20.04
C MET A 18 2.78 -13.20 20.53
N TYR A 19 4.04 -12.75 20.58
CA TYR A 19 5.20 -13.63 20.75
C TYR A 19 5.17 -14.34 22.09
N ALA A 20 4.83 -13.64 23.18
CA ALA A 20 4.80 -14.27 24.50
C ALA A 20 3.74 -15.38 24.56
N GLU A 21 2.55 -15.15 24.02
CA GLU A 21 1.47 -16.13 23.98
C GLU A 21 1.85 -17.37 23.16
N LEU A 22 2.39 -17.18 21.95
CA LEU A 22 2.85 -18.29 21.11
C LEU A 22 4.03 -19.05 21.74
N SER A 23 4.91 -18.32 22.43
CA SER A 23 6.11 -18.90 23.06
C SER A 23 5.78 -19.78 24.27
N ASP A 24 4.59 -19.71 24.87
CA ASP A 24 4.22 -20.56 26.01
C ASP A 24 4.30 -22.04 25.68
N PHE A 25 3.91 -22.42 24.46
CA PHE A 25 4.02 -23.81 24.00
C PHE A 25 5.47 -24.30 24.13
N PHE A 26 6.43 -23.55 23.61
CA PHE A 26 7.85 -23.91 23.64
C PHE A 26 8.48 -23.74 25.03
N TYR A 27 8.16 -22.65 25.73
CA TYR A 27 8.73 -22.29 27.03
C TYR A 27 8.52 -23.39 28.08
N VAL A 28 7.33 -23.98 28.10
CA VAL A 28 6.96 -25.05 29.02
C VAL A 28 7.80 -26.32 28.80
N TRP A 29 8.16 -26.63 27.55
CA TRP A 29 9.04 -27.75 27.22
C TRP A 29 10.51 -27.42 27.50
N LEU A 30 10.97 -26.25 27.06
CA LEU A 30 12.34 -25.79 27.29
C LEU A 30 12.68 -25.69 28.79
N LYS A 31 11.73 -25.27 29.62
CA LYS A 31 11.88 -25.23 31.07
C LYS A 31 12.18 -26.61 31.68
N ARG A 32 11.66 -27.69 31.11
CA ARG A 32 11.88 -29.08 31.58
C ARG A 32 13.11 -29.74 30.95
N THR A 33 13.82 -29.04 30.09
CA THR A 33 15.04 -29.54 29.44
C THR A 33 16.17 -28.56 29.67
N ALA A 34 16.26 -27.50 28.87
CA ALA A 34 17.24 -26.42 28.98
C ALA A 34 17.17 -25.69 30.33
N GLY A 35 16.00 -25.60 30.95
CA GLY A 35 15.83 -24.98 32.27
C GLY A 35 16.54 -25.69 33.42
N HIS A 36 16.99 -26.94 33.24
CA HIS A 36 17.90 -27.59 34.19
C HIS A 36 19.34 -27.08 34.08
N VAL A 37 19.72 -26.56 32.92
CA VAL A 37 21.07 -26.05 32.62
C VAL A 37 21.17 -24.55 32.88
N VAL A 38 20.13 -23.79 32.52
CA VAL A 38 20.05 -22.31 32.65
C VAL A 38 18.78 -21.88 33.41
N PRO A 39 18.63 -22.26 34.69
CA PRO A 39 17.39 -22.07 35.45
C PRO A 39 16.95 -20.59 35.58
N GLU A 40 17.89 -19.66 35.53
CA GLU A 40 17.65 -18.22 35.61
C GLU A 40 16.75 -17.69 34.48
N LEU A 41 16.83 -18.29 33.27
CA LEU A 41 15.97 -17.94 32.14
C LEU A 41 14.56 -18.56 32.24
N PHE A 42 14.37 -19.55 33.10
CA PHE A 42 13.13 -20.32 33.25
C PHE A 42 12.48 -20.17 34.63
N SER A 43 12.67 -19.03 35.27
CA SER A 43 12.14 -18.75 36.63
C SER A 43 10.61 -18.64 36.69
N ARG A 44 9.96 -18.19 35.61
CA ARG A 44 8.50 -17.97 35.57
C ARG A 44 7.71 -19.23 35.24
N ARG A 45 6.42 -19.23 35.54
CA ARG A 45 5.52 -20.33 35.15
C ARG A 45 5.30 -20.37 33.63
N LEU A 46 5.14 -19.20 33.02
CA LEU A 46 4.89 -18.96 31.61
C LEU A 46 5.72 -17.74 31.17
N THR A 47 5.74 -17.46 29.86
CA THR A 47 6.46 -16.29 29.33
C THR A 47 5.88 -14.97 29.84
N ASP A 48 6.66 -13.89 29.73
CA ASP A 48 6.27 -12.55 30.19
C ASP A 48 5.37 -11.84 29.16
N LYS A 49 4.07 -11.72 29.43
CA LYS A 49 3.11 -11.00 28.58
C LYS A 49 3.05 -9.50 28.92
N GLU A 50 3.58 -9.11 30.08
CA GLU A 50 3.44 -7.73 30.58
C GLU A 50 4.51 -6.80 30.01
N ASN A 51 5.71 -7.32 29.74
CA ASN A 51 6.85 -6.55 29.23
C ASN A 51 7.13 -6.77 27.73
N GLU A 52 6.16 -7.29 26.98
CA GLU A 52 6.23 -7.37 25.52
C GLU A 52 5.79 -6.06 24.87
N ALA A 53 6.42 -5.66 23.76
CA ALA A 53 6.05 -4.48 22.99
C ALA A 53 5.18 -4.87 21.78
N VAL A 54 3.97 -5.37 22.03
CA VAL A 54 2.99 -5.73 20.97
C VAL A 54 1.66 -5.03 21.19
N ALA A 55 0.95 -4.73 20.11
CA ALA A 55 -0.40 -4.20 20.17
C ALA A 55 -1.40 -5.36 20.34
N ASN A 56 -1.67 -5.76 21.59
CA ASN A 56 -2.58 -6.86 21.91
C ASN A 56 -3.95 -6.36 22.43
N PRO A 57 -5.03 -6.36 21.61
CA PRO A 57 -6.35 -5.94 22.07
C PRO A 57 -6.93 -6.83 23.18
N ALA A 58 -6.51 -8.09 23.31
CA ALA A 58 -7.00 -8.99 24.34
C ALA A 58 -6.58 -8.56 25.75
N ARG A 59 -5.46 -7.83 25.89
CA ARG A 59 -5.03 -7.24 27.17
C ARG A 59 -5.96 -6.12 27.66
N HIS A 60 -6.71 -5.54 26.74
CA HIS A 60 -7.71 -4.49 27.00
C HIS A 60 -9.14 -5.02 26.83
N ALA A 61 -9.34 -6.34 26.95
CA ALA A 61 -10.66 -6.94 26.80
C ALA A 61 -11.65 -6.37 27.82
N GLY A 62 -12.82 -5.96 27.35
CA GLY A 62 -13.84 -5.30 28.17
C GLY A 62 -13.70 -3.78 28.25
N GLU A 63 -12.60 -3.20 27.77
CA GLU A 63 -12.44 -1.75 27.66
C GLU A 63 -13.03 -1.22 26.35
N ARG A 64 -13.72 -0.08 26.43
CA ARG A 64 -14.25 0.59 25.24
C ARG A 64 -13.08 1.16 24.44
N GLY A 65 -12.84 0.59 23.25
CA GLY A 65 -11.73 1.00 22.39
C GLY A 65 -10.44 0.21 22.60
N ALA A 66 -10.53 -1.04 23.07
CA ALA A 66 -9.41 -1.97 23.28
C ALA A 66 -8.32 -1.96 22.20
N LYS A 67 -8.70 -1.89 20.91
CA LYS A 67 -7.74 -1.83 19.80
C LYS A 67 -6.91 -0.53 19.79
N ALA A 68 -7.54 0.61 20.10
CA ALA A 68 -6.85 1.88 20.19
C ALA A 68 -5.94 1.94 21.42
N LEU A 69 -6.39 1.38 22.54
CA LEU A 69 -5.57 1.23 23.75
C LEU A 69 -4.31 0.39 23.50
N ALA A 70 -4.48 -0.78 22.87
CA ALA A 70 -3.37 -1.64 22.48
C ALA A 70 -2.35 -0.93 21.58
N GLY A 71 -2.83 -0.14 20.61
CA GLY A 71 -1.97 0.64 19.74
C GLY A 71 -1.14 1.69 20.48
N ARG A 72 -1.72 2.36 21.48
CA ARG A 72 -1.00 3.33 22.31
C ARG A 72 -0.01 2.67 23.26
N ASP A 73 -0.37 1.56 23.90
CA ASP A 73 0.57 0.80 24.74
C ASP A 73 1.80 0.38 23.92
N TYR A 74 1.60 -0.08 22.68
CA TYR A 74 2.69 -0.35 21.74
C TYR A 74 3.54 0.89 21.45
N GLN A 75 2.92 2.01 21.09
CA GLN A 75 3.62 3.28 20.80
C GLN A 75 4.49 3.73 21.97
N GLU A 76 3.93 3.77 23.18
CA GLU A 76 4.64 4.17 24.39
C GLU A 76 5.83 3.25 24.70
N ARG A 77 5.65 1.93 24.52
CA ARG A 77 6.73 0.95 24.73
C ARG A 77 7.84 1.11 23.71
N MET A 78 7.50 1.24 22.43
CA MET A 78 8.49 1.47 21.38
C MET A 78 9.25 2.78 21.59
N ALA A 79 8.57 3.86 21.98
CA ALA A 79 9.21 5.13 22.30
C ALA A 79 10.22 4.98 23.46
N ARG A 80 9.87 4.23 24.52
CA ARG A 80 10.80 3.93 25.64
C ARG A 80 12.01 3.11 25.17
N ILE A 81 11.78 2.10 24.33
CA ILE A 81 12.86 1.29 23.74
C ILE A 81 13.81 2.19 22.96
N PHE A 82 13.29 3.05 22.09
CA PHE A 82 14.11 3.96 21.31
C PHE A 82 14.84 4.99 22.17
N ALA A 83 14.21 5.52 23.23
CA ALA A 83 14.89 6.43 24.16
C ALA A 83 16.08 5.75 24.85
N GLU A 84 15.95 4.48 25.25
CA GLU A 84 17.06 3.69 25.80
C GLU A 84 18.13 3.41 24.75
N CYS A 85 17.76 3.08 23.51
CA CYS A 85 18.71 2.98 22.40
C CYS A 85 19.48 4.29 22.22
N ARG A 86 18.79 5.45 22.21
CA ARG A 86 19.40 6.77 22.06
C ARG A 86 20.38 7.08 23.20
N ARG A 87 20.05 6.70 24.43
CA ARG A 87 20.91 6.88 25.61
C ARG A 87 22.17 6.03 25.51
N LEU A 88 22.06 4.79 25.05
CA LEU A 88 23.20 3.88 24.95
C LEU A 88 24.09 4.17 23.75
N LEU A 89 23.53 4.63 22.63
CA LEU A 89 24.25 4.87 21.39
C LEU A 89 25.19 6.08 21.51
N LYS A 90 26.40 5.97 20.94
CA LYS A 90 27.32 7.09 20.73
C LYS A 90 26.71 8.14 19.81
N ASP A 91 27.20 9.38 19.85
CA ASP A 91 26.64 10.47 19.04
C ASP A 91 26.83 10.26 17.53
N ASP A 92 27.86 9.52 17.12
CA ASP A 92 28.11 9.11 15.73
C ASP A 92 27.60 7.68 15.41
N GLY A 93 26.98 7.02 16.38
CA GLY A 93 26.50 5.66 16.28
C GLY A 93 25.29 5.51 15.34
N ILE A 94 24.95 4.26 15.04
CA ILE A 94 23.91 3.91 14.07
C ILE A 94 22.88 2.98 14.70
N LEU A 95 21.60 3.31 14.51
CA LEU A 95 20.48 2.40 14.77
C LEU A 95 19.96 1.89 13.42
N THR A 96 19.99 0.59 13.19
CA THR A 96 19.34 -0.03 12.03
C THR A 96 18.10 -0.77 12.49
N LEU A 97 16.97 -0.50 11.85
CA LEU A 97 15.68 -1.07 12.19
C LEU A 97 15.08 -1.78 10.98
N MET A 98 14.78 -3.06 11.15
CA MET A 98 14.07 -3.86 10.15
C MET A 98 12.58 -3.63 10.32
N PHE A 99 11.87 -3.23 9.27
CA PHE A 99 10.42 -3.05 9.38
C PHE A 99 9.69 -3.33 8.09
N THR A 100 8.65 -4.14 8.23
CA THR A 100 7.77 -4.55 7.15
C THR A 100 6.37 -4.59 7.69
N HIS A 101 5.65 -3.48 7.55
CA HIS A 101 4.26 -3.46 7.90
C HIS A 101 3.44 -2.86 6.77
N LYS A 102 2.35 -3.54 6.42
CA LYS A 102 1.47 -3.08 5.34
C LYS A 102 0.69 -1.83 5.79
N ALA A 103 0.35 -1.75 7.07
CA ALA A 103 -0.43 -0.65 7.64
C ALA A 103 0.40 0.62 7.88
N THR A 104 -0.06 1.74 7.30
CA THR A 104 0.54 3.07 7.47
C THR A 104 0.56 3.49 8.93
N GLY A 105 -0.48 3.19 9.70
CA GLY A 105 -0.51 3.49 11.14
C GLY A 105 0.64 2.85 11.94
N ALA A 106 1.18 1.71 11.50
CA ALA A 106 2.35 1.12 12.17
C ALA A 106 3.65 1.85 11.79
N TRP A 107 3.78 2.31 10.54
CA TRP A 107 4.86 3.19 10.09
C TRP A 107 4.83 4.55 10.79
N ASP A 108 3.64 5.12 10.94
CA ASP A 108 3.42 6.40 11.63
C ASP A 108 3.83 6.30 13.10
N ALA A 109 3.30 5.32 13.82
CA ALA A 109 3.67 5.02 15.21
C ALA A 109 5.18 4.83 15.41
N LEU A 110 5.79 3.99 14.57
CA LEU A 110 7.22 3.68 14.62
C LEU A 110 8.07 4.93 14.36
N THR A 111 7.76 5.66 13.29
CA THR A 111 8.54 6.83 12.87
C THR A 111 8.39 7.96 13.87
N GLN A 112 7.18 8.20 14.39
CA GLN A 112 6.95 9.17 15.44
C GLN A 112 7.80 8.85 16.67
N GLY A 113 7.80 7.59 17.12
CA GLY A 113 8.64 7.15 18.23
C GLY A 113 10.15 7.36 18.00
N LEU A 114 10.64 7.11 16.79
CA LEU A 114 12.05 7.38 16.42
C LEU A 114 12.36 8.88 16.46
N LEU A 115 11.50 9.72 15.90
CA LEU A 115 11.72 11.17 15.84
C LEU A 115 11.62 11.83 17.22
N GLU A 116 10.67 11.40 18.05
CA GLU A 116 10.49 11.91 19.42
C GLU A 116 11.62 11.48 20.35
N SER A 117 12.15 10.27 20.17
CA SER A 117 13.32 9.79 20.92
C SER A 117 14.65 10.39 20.46
N GLY A 118 14.63 11.31 19.49
CA GLY A 118 15.79 12.07 19.06
C GLY A 118 16.64 11.37 18.00
N PHE A 119 16.06 10.49 17.20
CA PHE A 119 16.66 9.99 15.97
C PHE A 119 16.23 10.81 14.75
N THR A 120 17.00 10.68 13.68
CA THR A 120 16.62 11.06 12.33
C THR A 120 16.88 9.88 11.39
N ILE A 121 16.05 9.73 10.36
CA ILE A 121 16.21 8.68 9.34
C ILE A 121 17.14 9.24 8.27
N THR A 122 18.20 8.50 7.95
CA THR A 122 19.27 8.96 7.05
C THR A 122 19.46 8.11 5.82
N ALA A 123 18.89 6.91 5.81
CA ALA A 123 18.78 6.07 4.64
C ALA A 123 17.69 5.01 4.86
N SER A 124 17.19 4.46 3.75
CA SER A 124 16.27 3.33 3.75
C SER A 124 16.65 2.34 2.66
N TRP A 125 16.64 1.05 2.99
CA TRP A 125 16.99 -0.01 2.06
C TRP A 125 15.89 -1.07 2.02
N PRO A 126 15.10 -1.15 0.94
CA PRO A 126 14.22 -2.29 0.72
C PRO A 126 15.05 -3.52 0.32
N ILE A 127 14.79 -4.65 0.99
CA ILE A 127 15.43 -5.94 0.75
C ILE A 127 14.34 -6.98 0.53
N ASN A 128 14.39 -7.71 -0.57
CA ASN A 128 13.50 -8.86 -0.80
C ASN A 128 13.92 -9.98 0.15
N THR A 129 13.08 -10.29 1.14
CA THR A 129 13.42 -11.23 2.23
C THR A 129 12.76 -12.60 2.10
N GLU A 130 11.88 -12.81 1.11
CA GLU A 130 11.21 -14.10 0.87
C GLU A 130 11.65 -14.79 -0.43
N ALA A 131 11.74 -16.12 -0.40
CA ALA A 131 12.08 -16.94 -1.56
C ALA A 131 10.89 -17.01 -2.54
N GLU A 132 11.14 -16.80 -3.83
CA GLU A 132 10.17 -16.81 -4.94
C GLU A 132 9.38 -18.15 -5.11
N GLY A 133 9.66 -19.18 -4.30
CA GLY A 133 9.19 -20.56 -4.49
C GLY A 133 8.07 -21.07 -3.59
N SER A 134 7.41 -20.23 -2.78
CA SER A 134 6.30 -20.72 -1.94
C SER A 134 5.01 -20.91 -2.76
N LEU A 135 4.78 -22.14 -3.22
CA LEU A 135 3.61 -22.60 -3.99
C LEU A 135 2.23 -22.29 -3.35
N HIS A 136 2.19 -21.82 -2.09
CA HIS A 136 0.97 -21.40 -1.38
C HIS A 136 0.56 -19.93 -1.63
N ILE A 137 1.35 -19.16 -2.38
CA ILE A 137 1.16 -17.72 -2.64
C ILE A 137 0.83 -17.46 -4.12
N LYS A 138 0.35 -18.48 -4.86
CA LYS A 138 0.07 -18.32 -6.30
C LYS A 138 -1.08 -17.34 -6.61
N ASP A 139 -1.97 -17.09 -5.64
CA ASP A 139 -3.16 -16.25 -5.80
C ASP A 139 -3.27 -15.09 -4.77
N LYS A 140 -2.21 -14.83 -4.00
CA LYS A 140 -2.22 -13.76 -2.98
C LYS A 140 -1.01 -12.85 -3.19
N ALA A 141 -1.23 -11.69 -3.80
CA ALA A 141 -0.26 -10.61 -3.87
C ALA A 141 0.05 -10.10 -2.45
N ALA A 142 1.04 -10.69 -1.79
CA ALA A 142 1.57 -10.24 -0.51
C ALA A 142 2.84 -9.38 -0.75
N ALA A 143 3.07 -8.41 0.14
CA ALA A 143 4.32 -7.67 0.18
C ALA A 143 5.44 -8.60 0.66
N ASN A 144 6.53 -8.69 -0.09
CA ASN A 144 7.63 -9.64 0.13
C ASN A 144 8.94 -8.93 0.54
N SER A 145 8.92 -7.59 0.59
CA SER A 145 10.10 -6.77 0.85
C SER A 145 10.15 -6.23 2.28
N THR A 146 11.29 -6.41 2.94
CA THR A 146 11.60 -5.80 4.24
C THR A 146 12.41 -4.53 4.10
N ILE A 147 12.01 -3.47 4.80
CA ILE A 147 12.68 -2.17 4.71
C ILE A 147 13.57 -1.97 5.93
N PHE A 148 14.84 -1.73 5.67
CA PHE A 148 15.81 -1.36 6.69
C PHE A 148 15.88 0.15 6.77
N LEU A 149 15.52 0.71 7.91
CA LEU A 149 15.71 2.13 8.22
C LEU A 149 17.02 2.33 8.95
N VAL A 150 17.87 3.20 8.40
CA VAL A 150 19.13 3.62 9.02
C VAL A 150 18.89 4.94 9.73
N CYS A 151 18.90 4.87 11.06
CA CYS A 151 18.64 5.97 11.95
C CYS A 151 19.93 6.43 12.63
N ARG A 152 20.11 7.74 12.77
CA ARG A 152 21.25 8.34 13.49
C ARG A 152 20.75 9.26 14.60
N PRO A 153 21.51 9.42 15.69
CA PRO A 153 21.25 10.48 16.66
C PRO A 153 21.07 11.82 15.97
N ARG A 154 19.94 12.49 16.23
CA ARG A 154 19.67 13.82 15.71
C ARG A 154 20.30 14.86 16.64
N PRO A 155 21.08 15.82 16.12
CA PRO A 155 21.49 16.98 16.89
C PRO A 155 20.26 17.72 17.41
N GLN A 156 20.37 18.33 18.60
CA GLN A 156 19.27 19.12 19.13
C GLN A 156 19.02 20.32 18.20
N ALA A 157 17.80 20.42 17.67
CA ALA A 157 17.41 21.54 16.82
C ALA A 157 17.42 22.85 17.64
N ALA A 158 17.75 23.96 16.99
CA ALA A 158 17.58 25.27 17.58
C ALA A 158 16.08 25.51 17.88
N PRO A 159 15.71 26.01 19.07
CA PRO A 159 14.32 26.06 19.53
C PRO A 159 13.39 26.90 18.64
N ASP A 160 13.92 27.83 17.84
CA ASP A 160 13.14 28.76 17.02
C ASP A 160 13.06 28.39 15.53
N LYS A 161 13.64 27.25 15.11
CA LYS A 161 13.56 26.80 13.71
C LYS A 161 12.39 25.83 13.53
N HIS A 162 11.35 26.28 12.84
CA HIS A 162 10.26 25.44 12.38
C HIS A 162 10.18 25.51 10.85
N ASP A 163 10.32 24.36 10.21
CA ASP A 163 10.05 24.23 8.79
C ASP A 163 8.54 23.97 8.58
N TYR A 164 7.99 24.43 7.47
CA TYR A 164 6.57 24.29 7.16
C TYR A 164 6.32 23.10 6.22
N TRP A 165 5.28 22.32 6.50
CA TRP A 165 4.93 21.17 5.66
C TRP A 165 4.70 21.56 4.20
N GLU A 166 4.12 22.73 3.93
CA GLU A 166 3.88 23.23 2.59
C GLU A 166 5.17 23.43 1.77
N GLU A 167 6.30 23.70 2.43
CA GLU A 167 7.61 23.83 1.80
C GLU A 167 8.34 22.49 1.68
N VAL A 168 8.05 21.55 2.59
CA VAL A 168 8.72 20.24 2.66
C VAL A 168 7.99 19.17 1.82
N GLU A 169 6.67 19.25 1.65
CA GLU A 169 5.90 18.30 0.83
C GLU A 169 6.44 18.17 -0.60
N PRO A 170 6.80 19.27 -1.32
CA PRO A 170 7.43 19.17 -2.63
C PRO A 170 8.79 18.46 -2.60
N LEU A 171 9.58 18.65 -1.55
CA LEU A 171 10.89 17.99 -1.38
C LEU A 171 10.71 16.47 -1.17
N VAL A 172 9.74 16.09 -0.33
CA VAL A 172 9.35 14.68 -0.13
C VAL A 172 8.94 14.04 -1.45
N LYS A 173 8.10 14.71 -2.25
CA LYS A 173 7.70 14.22 -3.58
C LYS A 173 8.91 14.06 -4.50
N GLN A 174 9.80 15.03 -4.53
CA GLN A 174 11.01 14.98 -5.34
C GLN A 174 11.93 13.82 -4.92
N ALA A 175 12.13 13.61 -3.62
CA ALA A 175 12.94 12.51 -3.08
C ALA A 175 12.37 11.14 -3.48
N VAL A 176 11.04 10.98 -3.39
CA VAL A 176 10.34 9.77 -3.85
C VAL A 176 10.51 9.58 -5.35
N ARG A 177 10.27 10.62 -6.16
CA ARG A 177 10.37 10.57 -7.62
C ARG A 177 11.77 10.15 -8.08
N GLN A 178 12.82 10.65 -7.45
CA GLN A 178 14.21 10.29 -7.77
C GLN A 178 14.54 8.82 -7.47
N LYS A 179 13.88 8.22 -6.47
CA LYS A 179 14.15 6.84 -6.03
C LYS A 179 13.27 5.80 -6.70
N VAL A 180 12.06 6.16 -7.12
CA VAL A 180 11.08 5.21 -7.67
C VAL A 180 11.61 4.51 -8.92
N ASP A 181 12.29 5.25 -9.82
CA ASP A 181 12.91 4.70 -11.03
C ASP A 181 14.01 3.69 -10.68
N ALA A 182 14.86 4.03 -9.70
CA ALA A 182 15.94 3.16 -9.25
C ALA A 182 15.41 1.87 -8.61
N PHE A 183 14.33 1.96 -7.81
CA PHE A 183 13.67 0.78 -7.24
C PHE A 183 13.09 -0.12 -8.33
N GLN A 184 12.43 0.46 -9.34
CA GLN A 184 11.89 -0.32 -10.45
C GLN A 184 12.99 -1.02 -11.27
N GLN A 185 14.10 -0.33 -11.53
CA GLN A 185 15.28 -0.91 -12.19
C GLN A 185 15.92 -2.02 -11.37
N ALA A 186 15.88 -1.92 -10.04
CA ALA A 186 16.32 -2.97 -9.12
C ALA A 186 15.33 -4.15 -9.00
N GLY A 187 14.21 -4.13 -9.75
CA GLY A 187 13.23 -5.21 -9.77
C GLY A 187 12.12 -5.10 -8.72
N ILE A 188 12.10 -4.03 -7.92
CA ILE A 188 11.05 -3.77 -6.92
C ILE A 188 9.81 -3.24 -7.64
N ARG A 189 8.69 -3.94 -7.51
CA ARG A 189 7.46 -3.67 -8.27
C ARG A 189 6.22 -3.87 -7.40
N GLY A 190 5.05 -3.48 -7.93
CA GLY A 190 3.76 -3.70 -7.27
C GLY A 190 3.71 -3.05 -5.88
N VAL A 191 3.13 -3.76 -4.91
CA VAL A 191 2.99 -3.29 -3.52
C VAL A 191 4.34 -2.91 -2.91
N ASP A 192 5.40 -3.66 -3.21
CA ASP A 192 6.73 -3.44 -2.64
C ASP A 192 7.35 -2.12 -3.11
N LEU A 193 7.03 -1.66 -4.33
CA LEU A 193 7.47 -0.35 -4.82
C LEU A 193 6.88 0.79 -3.98
N TYR A 194 5.57 0.71 -3.68
CA TYR A 194 4.90 1.68 -2.82
C TYR A 194 5.50 1.71 -1.42
N LEU A 195 5.74 0.54 -0.82
CA LEU A 195 6.34 0.45 0.51
C LEU A 195 7.76 1.00 0.51
N SER A 196 8.56 0.64 -0.49
CA SER A 196 9.96 1.09 -0.62
C SER A 196 10.08 2.61 -0.69
N CYS A 197 9.10 3.28 -1.29
CA CYS A 197 9.06 4.74 -1.38
C CYS A 197 8.74 5.45 -0.05
N PHE A 198 8.29 4.74 0.99
CA PHE A 198 8.15 5.35 2.32
C PHE A 198 9.50 5.69 2.91
N GLY A 199 10.52 4.88 2.67
CA GLY A 199 11.86 5.15 3.15
C GLY A 199 12.41 6.52 2.73
N PRO A 200 12.51 6.82 1.43
CA PRO A 200 12.93 8.15 0.94
C PRO A 200 12.04 9.30 1.43
N ALA A 201 10.73 9.08 1.51
CA ALA A 201 9.81 10.10 2.01
C ALA A 201 10.05 10.42 3.48
N LEU A 202 10.23 9.38 4.30
CA LEU A 202 10.50 9.50 5.72
C LEU A 202 11.91 10.04 6.00
N GLU A 203 12.89 9.74 5.14
CA GLU A 203 14.23 10.32 5.20
C GLU A 203 14.16 11.85 5.05
N GLU A 204 13.53 12.33 3.97
CA GLU A 204 13.39 13.77 3.73
C GLU A 204 12.57 14.44 4.83
N PHE A 205 11.44 13.84 5.21
CA PHE A 205 10.62 14.30 6.33
C PHE A 205 11.40 14.43 7.65
N ALA A 206 12.21 13.42 7.99
CA ALA A 206 12.98 13.37 9.23
C ALA A 206 14.10 14.42 9.31
N ARG A 207 14.58 14.93 8.17
CA ARG A 207 15.58 16.02 8.11
C ARG A 207 15.01 17.36 8.58
N HIS A 208 13.71 17.56 8.37
CA HIS A 208 13.01 18.81 8.68
C HIS A 208 12.20 18.77 9.99
N TRP A 209 12.22 17.65 10.71
CA TRP A 209 11.50 17.52 11.96
C TRP A 209 12.07 18.43 13.08
N PRO A 210 11.24 19.13 13.87
CA PRO A 210 9.77 19.11 13.86
C PRO A 210 9.14 20.07 12.86
N LEU A 211 8.04 19.62 12.25
CA LEU A 211 7.28 20.37 11.24
C LEU A 211 5.97 20.93 11.81
N ARG A 212 5.53 22.04 11.23
CA ARG A 212 4.17 22.58 11.44
C ARG A 212 3.50 22.85 10.10
N ARG A 213 2.18 22.88 10.10
CA ARG A 213 1.38 23.27 8.94
C ARG A 213 1.03 24.75 9.05
N GLY A 214 1.07 25.47 7.93
CA GLY A 214 0.59 26.86 7.87
C GLY A 214 -0.93 26.94 7.80
N ASN A 215 -1.56 25.99 7.10
CA ASN A 215 -3.01 25.92 6.93
C ASN A 215 -3.64 24.82 7.79
N PRO A 216 -4.82 25.02 8.40
CA PRO A 216 -5.45 23.98 9.20
C PRO A 216 -5.90 22.80 8.32
N LYS A 217 -5.53 21.58 8.71
CA LYS A 217 -6.04 20.33 8.13
C LYS A 217 -7.52 20.16 8.51
N GLU A 218 -8.34 19.74 7.55
CA GLU A 218 -9.75 19.43 7.83
C GLU A 218 -9.85 18.29 8.83
N ASN A 219 -10.77 18.40 9.80
CA ASN A 219 -10.93 17.39 10.84
C ASN A 219 -11.51 16.08 10.24
N PRO A 220 -10.73 14.98 10.20
CA PRO A 220 -11.18 13.73 9.61
C PRO A 220 -12.34 13.08 10.37
N ALA A 221 -12.61 13.49 11.62
CA ALA A 221 -13.68 12.94 12.45
C ALA A 221 -15.10 13.37 12.03
N THR A 222 -15.25 14.42 11.20
CA THR A 222 -16.59 14.83 10.71
C THR A 222 -17.25 13.77 9.80
N ARG A 223 -16.49 12.81 9.26
CA ARG A 223 -17.02 11.71 8.42
C ARG A 223 -17.27 10.38 9.14
N ARG A 224 -16.83 10.20 10.40
CA ARG A 224 -17.00 8.94 11.16
C ARG A 224 -17.63 9.19 12.53
N ARG A 225 -18.89 8.77 12.67
CA ARG A 225 -19.69 8.81 13.92
C ARG A 225 -19.25 7.78 14.98
N GLN A 226 -17.96 7.46 15.06
CA GLN A 226 -17.35 6.65 16.11
C GLN A 226 -16.09 7.35 16.61
N GLN A 227 -16.28 8.40 17.42
CA GLN A 227 -15.23 8.87 18.30
C GLN A 227 -14.94 7.76 19.32
N SER A 228 -13.76 7.18 19.25
CA SER A 228 -13.17 6.56 20.43
C SER A 228 -12.97 7.67 21.45
N LEU A 229 -13.35 7.46 22.72
CA LEU A 229 -13.19 8.41 23.84
C LEU A 229 -11.72 8.77 24.14
N LEU A 230 -10.80 8.25 23.35
CA LEU A 230 -9.36 8.22 23.56
C LEU A 230 -8.59 8.87 22.40
N ALA A 231 -9.27 9.41 21.39
CA ALA A 231 -8.58 10.16 20.35
C ALA A 231 -7.97 11.42 20.97
N GLU A 232 -6.66 11.62 20.77
CA GLU A 232 -5.99 12.87 21.11
C GLU A 232 -6.74 14.04 20.46
N ALA A 233 -6.69 15.21 21.11
CA ALA A 233 -7.30 16.40 20.54
C ALA A 233 -6.72 16.63 19.15
N PHE A 234 -7.57 16.63 18.12
CA PHE A 234 -7.14 16.86 16.75
C PHE A 234 -6.51 18.24 16.66
N ASP A 235 -5.19 18.29 16.48
CA ASP A 235 -4.46 19.52 16.18
C ASP A 235 -4.44 19.71 14.65
N PRO A 236 -5.18 20.71 14.12
CA PRO A 236 -5.23 20.96 12.69
C PRO A 236 -3.89 21.44 12.10
N TYR A 237 -2.94 21.89 12.92
CA TYR A 237 -1.64 22.39 12.47
C TYR A 237 -0.50 21.37 12.67
N ALA A 238 -0.79 20.23 13.31
CA ALA A 238 0.18 19.15 13.47
C ALA A 238 0.49 18.50 12.12
N VAL A 239 1.74 18.07 12.00
CA VAL A 239 2.24 17.31 10.86
C VAL A 239 2.79 16.01 11.41
N THR A 240 2.34 14.89 10.85
CA THR A 240 2.75 13.55 11.31
C THR A 240 3.46 12.79 10.20
N PRO A 241 4.22 11.72 10.51
CA PRO A 241 4.81 10.86 9.49
C PRO A 241 3.79 10.36 8.45
N GLU A 242 2.53 10.11 8.84
CA GLU A 242 1.44 9.76 7.90
C GLU A 242 1.30 10.78 6.75
N ASP A 243 1.53 12.08 6.97
CA ASP A 243 1.48 13.09 5.91
C ASP A 243 2.55 12.83 4.83
N ALA A 244 3.77 12.45 5.24
CA ALA A 244 4.85 12.06 4.33
C ALA A 244 4.54 10.74 3.60
N LEU A 245 3.97 9.76 4.31
CA LEU A 245 3.53 8.49 3.70
C LEU A 245 2.43 8.72 2.66
N GLU A 246 1.48 9.61 2.94
CA GLU A 246 0.40 9.98 2.01
C GLU A 246 0.95 10.70 0.78
N ALA A 247 1.85 11.66 0.97
CA ALA A 247 2.55 12.35 -0.12
C ALA A 247 3.32 11.35 -1.01
N ALA A 248 4.04 10.40 -0.41
CA ALA A 248 4.76 9.35 -1.13
C ALA A 248 3.81 8.48 -1.96
N ARG A 249 2.69 8.04 -1.39
CA ARG A 249 1.69 7.22 -2.13
C ARG A 249 1.12 7.98 -3.32
N ARG A 250 0.77 9.26 -3.15
CA ARG A 250 0.26 10.11 -4.24
C ARG A 250 1.31 10.30 -5.34
N GLU A 251 2.57 10.45 -4.97
CA GLU A 251 3.67 10.61 -5.90
C GLU A 251 3.92 9.34 -6.73
N VAL A 252 4.01 8.17 -6.07
CA VAL A 252 4.17 6.88 -6.77
C VAL A 252 2.99 6.60 -7.69
N LYS A 253 1.76 6.93 -7.25
CA LYS A 253 0.55 6.85 -8.07
C LYS A 253 0.67 7.68 -9.34
N GLN A 254 0.97 8.98 -9.18
CA GLN A 254 1.09 9.89 -10.31
C GLN A 254 2.18 9.42 -11.29
N TRP A 255 3.36 9.08 -10.76
CA TRP A 255 4.44 8.52 -11.56
C TRP A 255 3.99 7.27 -12.33
N ARG A 256 3.26 6.35 -11.69
CA ARG A 256 2.85 5.10 -12.34
C ARG A 256 1.85 5.33 -13.45
N LEU A 257 0.89 6.24 -13.27
CA LEU A 257 -0.06 6.61 -14.31
C LEU A 257 0.63 7.28 -15.51
N GLU A 258 1.60 8.16 -15.28
CA GLU A 258 2.41 8.76 -16.35
C GLU A 258 3.16 7.69 -17.17
N GLN A 259 3.66 6.63 -16.52
CA GLN A 259 4.31 5.49 -17.19
C GLN A 259 3.32 4.66 -18.03
N LEU A 260 2.16 4.31 -17.47
CA LEU A 260 1.14 3.50 -18.17
C LEU A 260 0.55 4.22 -19.38
N LEU A 261 0.45 5.54 -19.31
CA LEU A 261 -0.16 6.36 -20.36
C LEU A 261 0.86 6.98 -21.32
N HIS A 262 2.15 6.77 -21.08
CA HIS A 262 3.25 7.34 -21.87
C HIS A 262 3.12 8.86 -22.05
N THR A 263 2.59 9.55 -21.05
CA THR A 263 2.34 10.99 -21.09
C THR A 263 2.78 11.66 -19.79
N GLN A 264 3.36 12.85 -19.90
CA GLN A 264 3.74 13.68 -18.76
C GLN A 264 2.64 14.65 -18.33
N ARG A 265 1.49 14.68 -19.04
CA ARG A 265 0.34 15.49 -18.65
C ARG A 265 -0.49 14.75 -17.61
N GLN A 266 -1.20 15.50 -16.76
CA GLN A 266 -2.22 14.91 -15.88
C GLN A 266 -3.20 14.10 -16.73
N ALA A 267 -3.16 12.79 -16.55
CA ALA A 267 -4.09 11.90 -17.18
C ALA A 267 -5.46 12.04 -16.53
N GLU A 268 -6.45 12.46 -17.31
CA GLU A 268 -7.84 12.49 -16.89
C GLU A 268 -8.39 11.06 -16.96
N LEU A 269 -8.22 10.29 -15.88
CA LEU A 269 -9.00 9.08 -15.63
C LEU A 269 -10.02 9.37 -14.54
N ASP A 270 -11.23 8.82 -14.68
CA ASP A 270 -12.18 8.89 -13.57
C ASP A 270 -11.70 8.02 -12.39
N PRO A 271 -12.04 8.38 -11.14
CA PRO A 271 -11.52 7.69 -9.95
C PRO A 271 -11.78 6.17 -9.91
N HIS A 272 -12.86 5.68 -10.54
CA HIS A 272 -13.15 4.24 -10.55
C HIS A 272 -12.24 3.50 -11.51
N THR A 273 -12.02 4.06 -12.70
CA THR A 273 -11.08 3.53 -13.70
C THR A 273 -9.65 3.59 -13.17
N GLU A 274 -9.25 4.72 -12.58
CA GLU A 274 -7.92 4.89 -11.99
C GLU A 274 -7.66 3.83 -10.90
N TRP A 275 -8.63 3.61 -10.01
CA TRP A 275 -8.50 2.59 -8.97
C TRP A 275 -8.37 1.18 -9.55
N PHE A 276 -9.18 0.83 -10.56
CA PHE A 276 -9.13 -0.49 -11.21
C PHE A 276 -7.78 -0.74 -11.89
N VAL A 277 -7.28 0.25 -12.62
CA VAL A 277 -5.99 0.17 -13.32
C VAL A 277 -4.86 -0.03 -12.31
N LEU A 278 -4.81 0.80 -11.27
CA LEU A 278 -3.76 0.70 -10.25
C LEU A 278 -3.86 -0.58 -9.43
N ALA A 279 -5.07 -1.11 -9.22
CA ALA A 279 -5.25 -2.38 -8.53
C ALA A 279 -4.64 -3.54 -9.34
N TRP A 280 -4.95 -3.62 -10.64
CA TRP A 280 -4.34 -4.61 -11.53
C TRP A 280 -2.83 -4.44 -11.63
N ASP A 281 -2.34 -3.22 -11.78
CA ASP A 281 -0.91 -2.95 -11.85
C ASP A 281 -0.16 -3.37 -10.58
N THR A 282 -0.74 -3.05 -9.42
CA THR A 282 -0.13 -3.27 -8.10
C THR A 282 -0.14 -4.74 -7.70
N PHE A 283 -1.28 -5.40 -7.85
CA PHE A 283 -1.48 -6.77 -7.34
C PHE A 283 -1.25 -7.84 -8.40
N ARG A 284 -1.41 -7.51 -9.69
CA ARG A 284 -1.27 -8.45 -10.82
C ARG A 284 -2.08 -9.74 -10.66
N ALA A 285 -3.16 -9.66 -9.89
CA ALA A 285 -4.01 -10.78 -9.53
C ALA A 285 -5.44 -10.27 -9.33
N PRO A 286 -6.46 -11.08 -9.69
CA PRO A 286 -7.86 -10.72 -9.49
C PRO A 286 -8.26 -10.77 -8.02
N GLN A 287 -7.49 -11.41 -7.15
CA GLN A 287 -7.75 -11.51 -5.72
C GLN A 287 -6.58 -10.93 -4.91
N PHE A 288 -6.89 -10.06 -3.94
CA PHE A 288 -5.90 -9.44 -3.06
C PHE A 288 -6.51 -9.04 -1.70
N PRO A 289 -5.68 -8.71 -0.68
CA PRO A 289 -6.18 -8.36 0.65
C PRO A 289 -7.03 -7.07 0.66
N TYR A 290 -8.15 -7.10 1.41
CA TYR A 290 -9.10 -5.99 1.52
C TYR A 290 -8.46 -4.70 2.04
N ASP A 291 -7.58 -4.80 3.03
CA ASP A 291 -6.95 -3.64 3.66
C ASP A 291 -5.97 -2.92 2.71
N GLU A 292 -5.35 -3.65 1.78
CA GLU A 292 -4.47 -3.09 0.76
C GLU A 292 -5.29 -2.36 -0.30
N ALA A 293 -6.40 -2.98 -0.73
CA ALA A 293 -7.39 -2.35 -1.58
C ALA A 293 -7.94 -1.04 -0.98
N LEU A 294 -8.17 -1.03 0.34
CA LEU A 294 -8.70 0.13 1.06
C LEU A 294 -7.70 1.28 1.11
N ARG A 295 -6.40 0.98 1.21
CA ARG A 295 -5.35 2.01 1.15
C ARG A 295 -5.23 2.57 -0.26
N LEU A 296 -5.27 1.72 -1.28
CA LEU A 296 -5.28 2.18 -2.67
C LEU A 296 -6.50 3.06 -2.96
N ALA A 297 -7.68 2.68 -2.46
CA ALA A 297 -8.90 3.47 -2.58
C ALA A 297 -8.76 4.89 -1.99
N ARG A 298 -8.15 5.02 -0.80
CA ARG A 298 -7.87 6.34 -0.20
C ARG A 298 -6.92 7.20 -1.04
N VAL A 299 -5.92 6.58 -1.65
CA VAL A 299 -4.92 7.25 -2.49
C VAL A 299 -5.54 7.78 -3.79
N VAL A 300 -6.49 7.04 -4.35
CA VAL A 300 -7.27 7.46 -5.52
C VAL A 300 -8.37 8.45 -5.14
N GLY A 301 -8.87 8.40 -3.90
CA GLY A 301 -9.94 9.26 -3.40
C GLY A 301 -11.33 8.64 -3.54
N VAL A 302 -11.43 7.31 -3.63
CA VAL A 302 -12.69 6.55 -3.69
C VAL A 302 -12.99 5.89 -2.34
N ASP A 303 -14.27 5.73 -2.02
CA ASP A 303 -14.70 4.92 -0.87
C ASP A 303 -14.80 3.45 -1.30
N LEU A 304 -13.98 2.58 -0.73
CA LEU A 304 -13.92 1.18 -1.18
C LEU A 304 -15.26 0.46 -1.02
N ASP A 305 -15.93 0.58 0.13
CA ASP A 305 -17.17 -0.14 0.40
C ASP A 305 -18.35 0.40 -0.42
N ARG A 306 -18.42 1.73 -0.60
CA ARG A 306 -19.52 2.39 -1.32
C ARG A 306 -19.32 2.40 -2.84
N ASP A 307 -18.10 2.66 -3.29
CA ASP A 307 -17.83 2.98 -4.69
C ASP A 307 -17.32 1.76 -5.48
N ILE A 308 -16.66 0.80 -4.83
CA ILE A 308 -16.00 -0.34 -5.49
C ILE A 308 -16.69 -1.68 -5.18
N VAL A 309 -16.93 -1.98 -3.90
CA VAL A 309 -17.55 -3.25 -3.48
C VAL A 309 -18.99 -3.34 -4.01
N GLY A 310 -19.32 -4.47 -4.63
CA GLY A 310 -20.59 -4.73 -5.29
C GLY A 310 -20.72 -4.09 -6.68
N ARG A 311 -19.69 -3.38 -7.17
CA ARG A 311 -19.69 -2.68 -8.47
C ARG A 311 -18.58 -3.18 -9.39
N LEU A 312 -17.35 -3.12 -8.89
CA LEU A 312 -16.14 -3.58 -9.60
C LEU A 312 -15.54 -4.84 -8.96
N ALA A 313 -15.88 -5.11 -7.70
CA ALA A 313 -15.30 -6.20 -6.93
C ALA A 313 -16.27 -6.75 -5.88
N GLU A 314 -16.01 -7.95 -5.38
CA GLU A 314 -16.68 -8.51 -4.19
C GLU A 314 -15.73 -8.65 -3.01
N LYS A 315 -16.24 -8.40 -1.81
CA LYS A 315 -15.52 -8.64 -0.56
C LYS A 315 -15.86 -10.05 -0.04
N LYS A 316 -14.83 -10.88 0.16
CA LYS A 316 -14.93 -12.18 0.84
C LYS A 316 -14.02 -12.19 2.07
N THR A 317 -14.62 -12.08 3.25
CA THR A 317 -13.92 -12.02 4.55
C THR A 317 -12.86 -10.90 4.57
N SER A 318 -11.57 -11.25 4.41
CA SER A 318 -10.41 -10.34 4.41
C SER A 318 -9.82 -10.13 3.01
N THR A 319 -10.48 -10.63 1.97
CA THR A 319 -10.03 -10.53 0.57
C THR A 319 -11.04 -9.77 -0.28
N LEU A 320 -10.52 -9.08 -1.30
CA LEU A 320 -11.29 -8.44 -2.35
C LEU A 320 -11.02 -9.18 -3.67
N ILE A 321 -12.06 -9.44 -4.45
CA ILE A 321 -11.98 -10.15 -5.73
C ILE A 321 -12.56 -9.24 -6.82
N LEU A 322 -11.71 -8.83 -7.76
CA LEU A 322 -12.10 -8.05 -8.95
C LEU A 322 -13.00 -8.86 -9.88
N TRP A 323 -13.87 -8.15 -10.61
CA TRP A 323 -14.77 -8.73 -11.58
C TRP A 323 -14.40 -8.31 -13.01
N ASP A 324 -14.42 -9.26 -13.93
CA ASP A 324 -14.33 -9.05 -15.38
C ASP A 324 -15.67 -8.51 -15.93
N SER A 325 -15.70 -8.16 -17.21
CA SER A 325 -16.88 -7.61 -17.89
C SER A 325 -18.09 -8.52 -17.84
N SER A 326 -17.91 -9.84 -17.97
CA SER A 326 -19.01 -10.81 -17.97
C SER A 326 -19.57 -11.02 -16.58
N LYS A 327 -18.71 -11.11 -15.54
CA LYS A 327 -19.18 -11.20 -14.15
C LYS A 327 -19.92 -9.93 -13.71
N ARG A 328 -19.44 -8.75 -14.11
CA ARG A 328 -20.14 -7.47 -13.86
C ARG A 328 -21.49 -7.41 -14.56
N ALA A 329 -21.58 -7.88 -15.81
CA ALA A 329 -22.84 -7.97 -16.54
C ALA A 329 -23.83 -8.91 -15.86
N ALA A 330 -23.40 -10.13 -15.50
CA ALA A 330 -24.23 -11.13 -14.85
C ALA A 330 -24.76 -10.68 -13.48
N LYS A 331 -24.00 -9.86 -12.76
CA LYS A 331 -24.40 -9.27 -11.47
C LYS A 331 -25.26 -8.00 -11.61
N GLY A 332 -25.51 -7.52 -12.82
CA GLY A 332 -26.19 -6.24 -13.04
C GLY A 332 -25.41 -5.04 -12.49
N ALA A 333 -24.08 -5.15 -12.43
CA ALA A 333 -23.18 -4.18 -11.82
C ALA A 333 -22.51 -3.23 -12.82
N LEU A 334 -22.83 -3.37 -14.12
CA LEU A 334 -22.42 -2.43 -15.16
C LEU A 334 -23.26 -1.15 -15.04
N GLY A 335 -22.59 0.00 -14.94
CA GLY A 335 -23.24 1.32 -15.02
C GLY A 335 -23.70 1.68 -16.44
N PRO A 336 -23.99 2.95 -16.71
CA PRO A 336 -24.27 3.45 -18.06
C PRO A 336 -23.12 3.20 -19.05
N ALA A 337 -23.45 2.88 -20.31
CA ALA A 337 -22.46 2.63 -21.37
C ALA A 337 -21.83 3.90 -21.97
N ASP A 338 -22.36 5.08 -21.65
CA ASP A 338 -21.94 6.39 -22.14
C ASP A 338 -20.72 6.98 -21.40
N GLY A 339 -20.24 6.29 -20.37
CA GLY A 339 -19.09 6.71 -19.57
C GLY A 339 -19.41 7.81 -18.56
N SER A 340 -20.69 8.20 -18.42
CA SER A 340 -21.13 9.28 -17.52
C SER A 340 -20.78 9.03 -16.05
N ARG A 341 -20.67 7.76 -15.66
CA ARG A 341 -20.29 7.35 -14.30
C ARG A 341 -18.83 6.94 -14.19
N SER A 342 -18.36 6.14 -15.14
CA SER A 342 -17.00 5.64 -15.19
C SER A 342 -16.67 5.18 -16.61
N LEU A 343 -15.49 5.52 -17.10
CA LEU A 343 -15.00 5.02 -18.39
C LEU A 343 -14.83 3.50 -18.38
N LEU A 344 -14.56 2.90 -17.22
CA LEU A 344 -14.52 1.46 -17.04
C LEU A 344 -15.88 0.78 -17.29
N ASP A 345 -17.00 1.46 -17.00
CA ASP A 345 -18.33 0.94 -17.35
C ASP A 345 -18.47 0.79 -18.87
N THR A 346 -18.09 1.82 -19.62
CA THR A 346 -18.07 1.79 -21.09
C THR A 346 -17.17 0.67 -21.61
N LEU A 347 -15.94 0.56 -21.12
CA LEU A 347 -14.99 -0.46 -21.58
C LEU A 347 -15.51 -1.86 -21.29
N HIS A 348 -16.08 -2.11 -20.11
CA HIS A 348 -16.65 -3.41 -19.78
C HIS A 348 -17.96 -3.69 -20.56
N HIS A 349 -18.76 -2.68 -20.91
CA HIS A 349 -19.88 -2.87 -21.83
C HIS A 349 -19.39 -3.32 -23.21
N ALA A 350 -18.38 -2.66 -23.75
CA ALA A 350 -17.77 -3.01 -25.03
C ALA A 350 -17.16 -4.42 -24.99
N ALA A 351 -16.39 -4.74 -23.94
CA ALA A 351 -15.79 -6.07 -23.76
C ALA A 351 -16.85 -7.17 -23.66
N HIS A 352 -17.87 -6.98 -22.81
CA HIS A 352 -18.94 -7.96 -22.64
C HIS A 352 -19.75 -8.15 -23.94
N ARG A 353 -20.03 -7.06 -24.66
CA ARG A 353 -20.71 -7.09 -25.96
C ARG A 353 -19.91 -7.83 -27.00
N ALA A 354 -18.60 -7.59 -27.08
CA ALA A 354 -17.70 -8.30 -27.99
C ALA A 354 -17.62 -9.80 -27.68
N ARG A 355 -17.53 -10.16 -26.39
CA ARG A 355 -17.50 -11.57 -25.94
C ARG A 355 -18.81 -12.32 -26.21
N SER A 356 -19.94 -11.62 -26.14
CA SER A 356 -21.27 -12.25 -26.20
C SER A 356 -21.89 -12.23 -27.61
N LEU A 357 -21.46 -11.29 -28.46
CA LEU A 357 -22.01 -11.09 -29.80
C LEU A 357 -20.88 -11.03 -30.84
N THR A 358 -20.38 -9.84 -31.16
CA THR A 358 -19.31 -9.61 -32.15
C THR A 358 -18.53 -8.33 -31.83
N LEU A 359 -17.33 -8.18 -32.41
CA LEU A 359 -16.53 -6.95 -32.30
C LEU A 359 -17.23 -5.74 -32.92
N GLU A 360 -17.93 -5.93 -34.03
CA GLU A 360 -18.71 -4.89 -34.70
C GLU A 360 -19.84 -4.40 -33.80
N ALA A 361 -20.53 -5.30 -33.09
CA ALA A 361 -21.59 -4.92 -32.16
C ALA A 361 -21.05 -4.12 -30.97
N ALA A 362 -19.81 -4.38 -30.52
CA ALA A 362 -19.15 -3.59 -29.49
C ALA A 362 -18.78 -2.19 -30.01
N ARG A 363 -18.28 -2.09 -31.24
CA ARG A 363 -18.00 -0.81 -31.89
C ARG A 363 -19.27 0.03 -32.06
N GLU A 364 -20.34 -0.57 -32.58
CA GLU A 364 -21.63 0.11 -32.74
C GLU A 364 -22.17 0.64 -31.40
N LEU A 365 -22.00 -0.13 -30.31
CA LEU A 365 -22.39 0.30 -28.97
C LEU A 365 -21.61 1.55 -28.52
N LEU A 366 -20.29 1.60 -28.77
CA LEU A 366 -19.47 2.76 -28.45
C LEU A 366 -19.85 3.99 -29.28
N ASP A 367 -20.07 3.80 -30.58
CA ASP A 367 -20.47 4.87 -31.49
C ASP A 367 -21.84 5.44 -31.10
N GLN A 368 -22.80 4.58 -30.73
CA GLN A 368 -24.15 4.99 -30.29
C GLN A 368 -24.15 5.68 -28.93
N SER A 369 -23.28 5.26 -28.00
CA SER A 369 -23.19 5.88 -26.67
C SER A 369 -22.44 7.21 -26.68
N GLY A 370 -21.71 7.51 -27.77
CA GLY A 370 -20.85 8.68 -27.87
C GLY A 370 -19.63 8.61 -26.94
N ALA A 371 -19.34 7.45 -26.35
CA ALA A 371 -18.27 7.32 -25.36
C ALA A 371 -16.86 7.59 -25.90
N PRO A 372 -16.52 7.29 -27.17
CA PRO A 372 -15.22 7.66 -27.73
C PRO A 372 -14.93 9.16 -27.75
N ALA A 373 -15.97 10.01 -27.70
CA ALA A 373 -15.81 11.47 -27.65
C ALA A 373 -15.59 12.00 -26.22
N GLN A 374 -15.71 11.15 -25.20
CA GLN A 374 -15.50 11.55 -23.80
C GLN A 374 -14.02 11.84 -23.52
N PRO A 375 -13.70 12.90 -22.77
CA PRO A 375 -12.34 13.13 -22.29
C PRO A 375 -11.81 11.90 -21.53
N GLY A 376 -10.59 11.49 -21.85
CA GLY A 376 -9.94 10.38 -21.18
C GLY A 376 -10.32 8.98 -21.66
N PHE A 377 -11.27 8.80 -22.60
CA PHE A 377 -11.63 7.46 -23.12
C PHE A 377 -10.41 6.71 -23.68
N GLU A 378 -9.61 7.38 -24.50
CA GLU A 378 -8.39 6.81 -25.10
C GLU A 378 -7.38 6.42 -24.02
N ASN A 379 -7.18 7.28 -23.02
CA ASN A 379 -6.31 7.00 -21.87
C ASN A 379 -6.83 5.81 -21.06
N ALA A 380 -8.15 5.72 -20.84
CA ALA A 380 -8.75 4.61 -20.11
C ALA A 380 -8.55 3.29 -20.85
N LEU A 381 -8.78 3.28 -22.18
CA LEU A 381 -8.54 2.09 -23.00
C LEU A 381 -7.06 1.68 -22.96
N GLN A 382 -6.14 2.64 -23.13
CA GLN A 382 -4.70 2.37 -23.04
C GLN A 382 -4.32 1.81 -21.67
N ALA A 383 -4.69 2.47 -20.58
CA ALA A 383 -4.32 2.07 -19.23
C ALA A 383 -4.87 0.69 -18.87
N VAL A 384 -6.12 0.37 -19.23
CA VAL A 384 -6.71 -0.96 -19.01
C VAL A 384 -5.96 -2.02 -19.83
N LEU A 385 -5.63 -1.70 -21.08
CA LEU A 385 -4.84 -2.60 -21.93
C LEU A 385 -3.38 -2.73 -21.52
N GLU A 386 -2.83 -1.89 -20.63
CA GLU A 386 -1.46 -2.08 -20.11
C GLU A 386 -1.41 -2.96 -18.85
N VAL A 387 -2.53 -3.13 -18.16
CA VAL A 387 -2.58 -3.79 -16.84
C VAL A 387 -3.33 -5.11 -16.82
N LEU A 388 -4.25 -5.35 -17.76
CA LEU A 388 -4.94 -6.63 -17.86
C LEU A 388 -3.99 -7.74 -18.34
N PRO A 389 -4.16 -8.99 -17.87
CA PRO A 389 -3.33 -10.10 -18.30
C PRO A 389 -3.51 -10.37 -19.80
N VAL A 390 -2.41 -10.63 -20.50
CA VAL A 390 -2.44 -10.94 -21.94
C VAL A 390 -3.04 -12.34 -22.16
N SER A 391 -4.00 -12.45 -23.08
CA SER A 391 -4.64 -13.71 -23.46
C SER A 391 -3.64 -14.70 -24.10
N SER A 392 -3.93 -16.00 -23.94
CA SER A 392 -3.23 -17.11 -24.58
C SER A 392 -3.17 -16.98 -26.10
N THR A 393 -4.16 -16.32 -26.71
CA THR A 393 -4.19 -15.96 -28.13
C THR A 393 -2.95 -15.19 -28.58
N PHE A 394 -2.36 -14.37 -27.70
CA PHE A 394 -1.16 -13.59 -27.98
C PHE A 394 0.10 -14.17 -27.36
N THR A 395 0.02 -14.85 -26.20
CA THR A 395 1.21 -15.41 -25.53
C THR A 395 1.58 -16.81 -26.00
N HIS A 396 0.68 -17.53 -26.66
CA HIS A 396 0.81 -18.94 -27.02
C HIS A 396 1.06 -19.89 -25.83
N VAL A 397 0.84 -19.42 -24.60
CA VAL A 397 0.90 -20.22 -23.38
C VAL A 397 -0.50 -20.78 -23.09
N ALA A 398 -0.58 -22.06 -22.68
CA ALA A 398 -1.84 -22.77 -22.49
C ALA A 398 -2.80 -22.04 -21.54
N ASP A 399 -4.10 -22.14 -21.85
CA ASP A 399 -5.18 -21.51 -21.09
C ASP A 399 -5.14 -21.89 -19.62
N GLU A 400 -4.92 -20.90 -18.76
CA GLU A 400 -5.28 -21.00 -17.36
C GLU A 400 -6.82 -20.94 -17.25
N SER A 401 -7.43 -21.70 -16.33
CA SER A 401 -8.86 -21.59 -16.05
C SER A 401 -9.09 -20.72 -14.82
N GLY A 402 -10.06 -19.82 -14.86
CA GLY A 402 -10.50 -19.05 -13.70
C GLY A 402 -10.38 -17.53 -13.89
N PRO A 403 -10.41 -16.75 -12.79
CA PRO A 403 -10.58 -15.29 -12.85
C PRO A 403 -9.49 -14.53 -13.62
N ILE A 404 -8.28 -15.08 -13.74
CA ILE A 404 -7.20 -14.49 -14.55
C ILE A 404 -7.53 -14.61 -16.04
N ALA A 405 -8.01 -15.77 -16.49
CA ALA A 405 -8.37 -15.98 -17.89
C ALA A 405 -9.65 -15.23 -18.29
N ASP A 406 -10.58 -15.05 -17.36
CA ASP A 406 -11.74 -14.19 -17.57
C ASP A 406 -11.33 -12.73 -17.82
N ALA A 407 -10.35 -12.22 -17.06
CA ALA A 407 -9.76 -10.90 -17.27
C ALA A 407 -8.89 -10.84 -18.55
N ALA A 408 -8.21 -11.93 -18.91
CA ALA A 408 -7.44 -12.01 -20.15
C ALA A 408 -8.34 -12.03 -21.40
N SER A 409 -9.53 -12.61 -21.27
CA SER A 409 -10.56 -12.55 -22.32
C SER A 409 -11.03 -11.12 -22.56
N ASP A 410 -11.12 -10.30 -21.51
CA ASP A 410 -11.42 -8.86 -21.66
C ASP A 410 -10.29 -8.11 -22.36
N PHE A 411 -9.02 -8.40 -22.02
CA PHE A 411 -7.87 -7.86 -22.73
C PHE A 411 -7.93 -8.17 -24.23
N GLU A 412 -8.21 -9.43 -24.60
CA GLU A 412 -8.24 -9.87 -25.99
C GLU A 412 -9.27 -9.09 -26.82
N VAL A 413 -10.50 -9.01 -26.33
CA VAL A 413 -11.56 -8.32 -27.07
C VAL A 413 -11.34 -6.81 -27.14
N LEU A 414 -10.78 -6.21 -26.08
CA LEU A 414 -10.47 -4.77 -26.06
C LEU A 414 -9.29 -4.44 -26.99
N GLU A 415 -8.27 -5.28 -27.06
CA GLU A 415 -7.14 -5.10 -27.99
C GLU A 415 -7.60 -5.28 -29.44
N ASN A 416 -8.45 -6.26 -29.72
CA ASN A 416 -9.03 -6.45 -31.05
C ASN A 416 -9.91 -5.25 -31.44
N LEU A 417 -10.67 -4.70 -30.50
CA LEU A 417 -11.47 -3.49 -30.71
C LEU A 417 -10.57 -2.27 -30.95
N ARG A 418 -9.45 -2.14 -30.21
CA ARG A 418 -8.44 -1.10 -30.43
C ARG A 418 -7.87 -1.19 -31.84
N ARG A 419 -7.47 -2.39 -32.30
CA ARG A 419 -6.96 -2.60 -33.68
C ARG A 419 -7.98 -2.20 -34.73
N LEU A 420 -9.25 -2.56 -34.51
CA LEU A 420 -10.35 -2.31 -35.44
C LEU A 420 -10.71 -0.82 -35.57
N ALA A 421 -10.75 -0.09 -34.45
CA ALA A 421 -11.38 1.24 -34.41
C ALA A 421 -10.53 2.37 -33.82
N PHE A 422 -9.49 2.07 -33.03
CA PHE A 422 -8.76 3.05 -32.23
C PHE A 422 -7.23 2.98 -32.41
N SER A 423 -6.74 2.31 -33.44
CA SER A 423 -5.30 2.06 -33.63
C SER A 423 -4.50 3.31 -33.98
N ALA A 424 -5.15 4.35 -34.49
CA ALA A 424 -4.54 5.64 -34.79
C ALA A 424 -4.40 6.53 -33.54
N GLN A 425 -5.28 6.37 -32.55
CA GLN A 425 -5.35 7.20 -31.35
C GLN A 425 -4.68 6.53 -30.15
N VAL A 426 -4.91 5.22 -29.98
CA VAL A 426 -4.42 4.43 -28.86
C VAL A 426 -3.26 3.55 -29.34
N PRO A 427 -2.03 3.78 -28.85
CA PRO A 427 -0.87 3.00 -29.25
C PRO A 427 -1.04 1.53 -28.88
N GLN A 428 -0.24 0.68 -29.52
CA GLN A 428 -0.18 -0.72 -29.13
C GLN A 428 0.37 -0.84 -27.70
N PRO A 429 -0.27 -1.66 -26.83
CA PRO A 429 0.22 -1.88 -25.47
C PRO A 429 1.66 -2.38 -25.45
N GLU A 430 2.51 -1.78 -24.62
CA GLU A 430 3.91 -2.17 -24.43
C GLU A 430 4.03 -3.62 -23.96
N GLN A 431 3.09 -4.08 -23.13
CA GLN A 431 3.12 -5.47 -22.68
C GLN A 431 3.02 -6.50 -23.82
N LEU A 432 2.46 -6.16 -24.99
CA LEU A 432 2.45 -7.05 -26.16
C LEU A 432 3.81 -7.16 -26.84
N LYS A 433 4.69 -6.16 -26.71
CA LYS A 433 6.04 -6.21 -27.30
C LYS A 433 6.93 -7.26 -26.64
N LEU A 434 6.53 -7.78 -25.48
CA LEU A 434 7.23 -8.86 -24.78
C LEU A 434 6.88 -10.24 -25.36
N TRP A 435 5.82 -10.34 -26.18
CA TRP A 435 5.27 -11.59 -26.71
C TRP A 435 5.29 -11.70 -28.24
N LEU A 436 5.51 -10.59 -28.93
CA LEU A 436 5.80 -10.52 -30.37
C LEU A 436 7.29 -10.70 -30.63
#